data_AF-A0A4V4KCU2-F1
#
_entry.id   AF-A0A4V4KCU2-F1
#
_cell.length_a   1.000
_cell.length_b   1.000
_cell.length_c   1.000
_cell.angle_alpha   90.00
_cell.angle_beta   90.00
_cell.angle_gamma   90.00
#
_symmetry.space_group_name_H-M   'P 1'
#
loop_
_entity.id
_entity.type
_entity.pdbx_description
1 polymer ?
#
loop_
_entity_poly.entity_id
_entity_poly.type
_entity_poly.pdbx_seq_one_letter_code
_entity_poly.pdbx_strand_id
1 'polypeptide(L)'
;MTQGSLSEEALRQIRLFRRQYLQLLDAQNLAWPSSETLRSSQAQEWIYEHLFQTDDVSHFLPPERYRLLILKPLMSKIENSIVDPEEDEISDNLMSTLAELMFSPMPDDATAAQQRNWVTYTPLSKDSPSLDKEPELKLLENRAVISGAGTTGLRTWEAALHLSSYLISTPELIASIKGKRVIELGAGTGLLSILCASHLGASQVVATDGDEGVVQALHENAAFNDVKDAMDIGVLWWGRALKGSWMFEKDPSVSCDLVLGADVTYDKAVIPALVSTMRDMFEVWPHVQIIISATIRNSDTFAAFEYACAHNEFNVHEVDYPLIPMEQQTSLFHSTAVSIKIFSITAPAKQRDPYAI
;
A
#
# COMPACT_ATOMS: atom_id res chain seq x y z
N MET A 1 -2.06 15.62 41.73
CA MET A 1 -2.76 14.42 41.22
C MET A 1 -2.04 14.03 39.96
N THR A 2 -1.32 12.92 39.98
CA THR A 2 -0.54 12.43 38.85
C THR A 2 -1.49 12.09 37.70
N GLN A 3 -1.50 12.92 36.65
CA GLN A 3 -2.13 12.60 35.37
C GLN A 3 -1.56 11.25 34.92
N GLY A 4 -2.39 10.20 35.01
CA GLY A 4 -1.98 8.86 34.58
C GLY A 4 -1.80 8.87 33.07
N SER A 5 -0.63 8.43 32.61
CA SER A 5 -0.42 8.12 31.19
C SER A 5 -1.49 7.12 30.72
N LEU A 6 -1.89 7.21 29.44
CA LEU A 6 -2.75 6.20 28.83
C LEU A 6 -2.19 4.80 29.08
N SER A 7 -3.07 3.84 29.36
CA SER A 7 -2.65 2.45 29.49
C SER A 7 -2.13 1.94 28.15
N GLU A 8 -1.22 0.96 28.18
CA GLU A 8 -0.70 0.31 26.96
C GLU A 8 -1.83 -0.25 26.08
N GLU A 9 -2.90 -0.78 26.71
CA GLU A 9 -4.05 -1.30 25.98
C GLU A 9 -4.85 -0.18 25.30
N ALA A 10 -5.07 0.95 25.97
CA ALA A 10 -5.73 2.12 25.38
C ALA A 10 -4.91 2.66 24.19
N LEU A 11 -3.58 2.79 24.36
CA LEU A 11 -2.66 3.20 23.30
C LEU A 11 -2.71 2.24 22.11
N ARG A 12 -2.74 0.92 22.35
CA ARG A 12 -2.86 -0.09 21.30
C ARG A 12 -4.17 0.06 20.51
N GLN A 13 -5.28 0.30 21.19
CA GLN A 13 -6.60 0.48 20.57
C GLN A 13 -6.66 1.75 19.71
N ILE A 14 -6.24 2.90 20.23
CA ILE A 14 -6.30 4.17 19.48
C ILE A 14 -5.29 4.21 18.33
N ARG A 15 -4.12 3.56 18.45
CA ARG A 15 -3.17 3.38 17.35
C ARG A 15 -3.73 2.49 16.24
N LEU A 16 -4.36 1.35 16.58
CA LEU A 16 -5.01 0.51 15.59
C LEU A 16 -6.11 1.29 14.84
N PHE A 17 -6.96 2.00 15.59
CA PHE A 17 -8.00 2.85 15.02
C PHE A 17 -7.43 3.93 14.09
N ARG A 18 -6.33 4.60 14.50
CA ARG A 18 -5.60 5.57 13.67
C ARG A 18 -5.14 4.97 12.35
N ARG A 19 -4.47 3.82 12.37
CA ARG A 19 -3.95 3.18 11.16
C ARG A 19 -5.09 2.86 10.19
N GLN A 20 -6.19 2.31 10.68
CA GLN A 20 -7.36 2.00 9.86
C GLN A 20 -8.04 3.26 9.30
N TYR A 21 -8.16 4.30 10.13
CA TYR A 21 -8.72 5.60 9.74
C TYR A 21 -7.89 6.28 8.64
N LEU A 22 -6.57 6.37 8.81
CA LEU A 22 -5.69 7.01 7.84
C LEU A 22 -5.53 6.17 6.56
N GLN A 23 -5.76 4.85 6.64
CA GLN A 23 -5.89 3.99 5.47
C GLN A 23 -7.32 3.98 4.88
N LEU A 24 -8.20 4.87 5.33
CA LEU A 24 -9.56 5.10 4.83
C LEU A 24 -10.42 3.82 4.81
N LEU A 25 -10.41 3.03 5.88
CA LEU A 25 -11.32 1.88 6.00
C LEU A 25 -12.76 2.36 6.20
N ASP A 26 -13.72 1.62 5.64
CA ASP A 26 -15.14 1.89 5.88
C ASP A 26 -15.46 1.82 7.37
N ALA A 27 -16.41 2.65 7.85
CA ALA A 27 -16.77 2.73 9.27
C ALA A 27 -17.15 1.38 9.91
N GLN A 28 -17.71 0.47 9.12
CA GLN A 28 -18.08 -0.89 9.53
C GLN A 28 -16.88 -1.82 9.76
N ASN A 29 -15.73 -1.50 9.18
CA ASN A 29 -14.50 -2.28 9.26
C ASN A 29 -13.50 -1.70 10.28
N LEU A 30 -13.82 -0.56 10.90
CA LEU A 30 -12.99 0.04 11.94
C LEU A 30 -13.12 -0.73 13.26
N ALA A 31 -11.97 -1.05 13.86
CA ALA A 31 -11.86 -1.55 15.21
C ALA A 31 -11.96 -0.36 16.18
N TRP A 32 -13.19 -0.06 16.61
CA TRP A 32 -13.48 1.03 17.54
C TRP A 32 -12.82 0.77 18.91
N PRO A 33 -12.17 1.78 19.52
CA PRO A 33 -11.67 1.66 20.88
C PRO A 33 -12.81 1.34 21.87
N SER A 34 -12.46 0.69 22.97
CA SER A 34 -13.40 0.31 24.03
C SER A 34 -14.04 1.54 24.69
N SER A 35 -15.22 1.36 25.31
CA SER A 35 -15.88 2.43 26.09
C SER A 35 -14.98 3.00 27.19
N GLU A 36 -14.18 2.16 27.85
CA GLU A 36 -13.21 2.61 28.86
C GLU A 36 -12.14 3.52 28.24
N THR A 37 -11.61 3.15 27.07
CA THR A 37 -10.63 3.97 26.35
C THR A 37 -11.25 5.28 25.86
N LEU A 38 -12.44 5.23 25.24
CA LEU A 38 -13.11 6.43 24.70
C LEU A 38 -13.56 7.42 25.77
N ARG A 39 -13.83 6.96 27.00
CA ARG A 39 -14.17 7.81 28.13
C ARG A 39 -12.98 8.66 28.60
N SER A 40 -11.75 8.14 28.49
CA SER A 40 -10.55 8.86 28.92
C SER A 40 -10.36 10.16 28.14
N SER A 41 -10.27 11.29 28.86
CA SER A 41 -9.98 12.59 28.26
C SER A 41 -8.64 12.60 27.53
N GLN A 42 -7.63 11.88 28.02
CA GLN A 42 -6.33 11.74 27.35
C GLN A 42 -6.46 10.99 26.02
N ALA A 43 -7.31 9.97 25.94
CA ALA A 43 -7.52 9.22 24.70
C ALA A 43 -8.29 10.05 23.67
N GLN A 44 -9.30 10.79 24.12
CA GLN A 44 -10.04 11.71 23.25
C GLN A 44 -9.13 12.80 22.69
N GLU A 45 -8.28 13.41 23.52
CA GLU A 45 -7.32 14.42 23.07
C GLU A 45 -6.30 13.84 22.09
N TRP A 46 -5.77 12.64 22.38
CA TRP A 46 -4.86 11.96 21.45
C TRP A 46 -5.54 11.70 20.10
N ILE A 47 -6.80 11.26 20.08
CA ILE A 47 -7.56 11.03 18.85
C ILE A 47 -7.73 12.34 18.08
N TYR A 48 -8.04 13.45 18.76
CA TYR A 48 -8.15 14.77 18.14
C TYR A 48 -6.82 15.19 17.48
N GLU A 49 -5.74 15.23 18.25
CA GLU A 49 -4.42 15.67 17.81
C GLU A 49 -3.93 14.87 16.59
N HIS A 50 -4.17 13.55 16.57
CA HIS A 50 -3.60 12.68 15.55
C HIS A 50 -4.51 12.47 14.32
N LEU A 51 -5.82 12.68 14.43
CA LEU A 51 -6.78 12.34 13.35
C LEU A 51 -7.63 13.52 12.85
N PHE A 52 -7.84 14.56 13.65
CA PHE A 52 -8.84 15.60 13.37
C PHE A 52 -8.29 17.03 13.41
N GLN A 53 -7.18 17.26 14.08
CA GLN A 53 -6.53 18.58 14.14
C GLN A 53 -6.08 19.05 12.76
N THR A 54 -6.61 20.21 12.33
CA THR A 54 -6.41 20.77 10.98
C THR A 54 -5.24 21.74 10.88
N ASP A 55 -4.75 22.27 12.00
CA ASP A 55 -3.76 23.35 12.00
C ASP A 55 -2.33 22.84 11.74
N ASP A 56 -2.13 21.52 11.80
CA ASP A 56 -0.87 20.88 11.47
C ASP A 56 -0.81 20.55 9.96
N VAL A 57 -0.10 21.40 9.21
CA VAL A 57 0.14 21.22 7.77
C VAL A 57 0.94 19.96 7.42
N SER A 58 1.57 19.29 8.40
CA SER A 58 2.25 18.01 8.20
C SER A 58 1.32 16.80 8.26
N HIS A 59 0.07 17.01 8.72
CA HIS A 59 -0.97 15.99 8.75
C HIS A 59 -1.71 15.91 7.42
N PHE A 60 -1.49 14.81 6.70
CA PHE A 60 -2.23 14.47 5.49
C PHE A 60 -3.57 13.85 5.88
N LEU A 61 -4.53 14.70 6.21
CA LEU A 61 -5.83 14.28 6.70
C LEU A 61 -6.69 13.63 5.60
N PRO A 62 -7.54 12.66 5.97
CA PRO A 62 -8.59 12.16 5.10
C PRO A 62 -9.56 13.23 4.60
N PRO A 63 -10.31 12.95 3.51
CA PRO A 63 -11.31 13.87 2.97
C PRO A 63 -12.37 14.22 4.01
N GLU A 64 -12.84 15.46 4.01
CA GLU A 64 -13.78 15.99 5.01
C GLU A 64 -15.02 15.10 5.17
N ARG A 65 -15.56 14.59 4.06
CA ARG A 65 -16.72 13.69 4.07
C ARG A 65 -16.43 12.40 4.84
N TYR A 66 -15.26 11.82 4.66
CA TYR A 66 -14.83 10.65 5.41
C TYR A 66 -14.64 10.98 6.90
N ARG A 67 -13.98 12.11 7.20
CA ARG A 67 -13.81 12.57 8.60
C ARG A 67 -15.15 12.73 9.30
N LEU A 68 -16.15 13.34 8.63
CA LEU A 68 -17.51 13.50 9.15
C LEU A 68 -18.23 12.16 9.37
N LEU A 69 -18.09 11.22 8.43
CA LEU A 69 -18.69 9.88 8.52
C LEU A 69 -18.15 9.06 9.68
N ILE A 70 -16.89 9.28 10.07
CA ILE A 70 -16.28 8.58 11.22
C ILE A 70 -16.51 9.34 12.54
N LEU A 71 -16.39 10.67 12.52
CA LEU A 71 -16.52 11.49 13.74
C LEU A 71 -17.93 11.37 14.34
N LYS A 72 -18.99 11.35 13.52
CA LYS A 72 -20.37 11.18 14.02
C LYS A 72 -20.55 9.91 14.89
N PRO A 73 -20.24 8.69 14.39
CA PRO A 73 -20.25 7.50 15.23
C PRO A 73 -19.28 7.55 16.41
N LEU A 74 -18.10 8.17 16.26
CA LEU A 74 -17.14 8.33 17.36
C LEU A 74 -17.76 9.11 18.52
N MET A 75 -18.38 10.26 18.24
CA MET A 75 -19.05 11.09 19.25
C MET A 75 -20.16 10.34 19.97
N SER A 76 -21.00 9.61 19.22
CA SER A 76 -22.05 8.78 19.83
C SER A 76 -21.47 7.65 20.70
N LYS A 77 -20.32 7.08 20.33
CA LYS A 77 -19.65 6.05 21.15
C LYS A 77 -19.04 6.63 22.43
N ILE A 78 -18.47 7.84 22.38
CA ILE A 78 -17.98 8.55 23.56
C ILE A 78 -19.16 8.88 24.48
N GLU A 79 -20.24 9.46 23.95
CA GLU A 79 -21.45 9.80 24.72
C GLU A 79 -22.04 8.57 25.44
N ASN A 80 -22.16 7.44 24.74
CA ASN A 80 -22.64 6.19 25.32
C ASN A 80 -21.65 5.55 26.31
N SER A 81 -20.40 6.04 26.38
CA SER A 81 -19.39 5.53 27.30
C SER A 81 -19.36 6.25 28.66
N ILE A 82 -20.00 7.42 28.76
CA ILE A 82 -20.08 8.25 29.97
C ILE A 82 -20.77 7.48 31.10
N VAL A 83 -20.16 7.48 32.29
CA VAL A 83 -20.72 6.86 33.50
C VAL A 83 -20.96 7.90 34.59
N ASP A 84 -20.05 8.85 34.75
CA ASP A 84 -20.17 9.95 35.71
C ASP A 84 -20.17 11.30 34.96
N PRO A 85 -21.34 11.92 34.69
CA PRO A 85 -21.41 13.17 33.95
C PRO A 85 -20.72 14.38 34.61
N GLU A 86 -20.29 14.26 35.88
CA GLU A 86 -19.50 15.32 36.55
C GLU A 86 -18.00 15.20 36.23
N GLU A 87 -17.52 14.03 35.78
CA GLU A 87 -16.10 13.74 35.53
C GLU A 87 -15.83 13.30 34.07
N ASP A 88 -16.79 12.63 33.45
CA ASP A 88 -16.73 12.11 32.09
C ASP A 88 -17.39 13.10 31.12
N GLU A 89 -16.56 13.78 30.34
CA GLU A 89 -17.01 14.76 29.35
C GLU A 89 -16.56 14.39 27.94
N ILE A 90 -17.25 14.95 26.96
CA ILE A 90 -16.87 14.88 25.55
C ILE A 90 -15.87 16.01 25.27
N SER A 91 -14.77 15.71 24.59
CA SER A 91 -13.77 16.70 24.18
C SER A 91 -14.39 17.86 23.38
N ASP A 92 -14.18 19.08 23.87
CA ASP A 92 -14.55 20.33 23.19
C ASP A 92 -13.93 20.44 21.80
N ASN A 93 -12.71 19.93 21.63
CA ASN A 93 -12.01 19.92 20.35
C ASN A 93 -12.75 19.05 19.33
N LEU A 94 -13.14 17.83 19.72
CA LEU A 94 -13.92 16.93 18.85
C LEU A 94 -15.32 17.48 18.54
N MET A 95 -15.97 18.13 19.52
CA MET A 95 -17.25 18.80 19.34
C MET A 95 -17.15 19.95 18.33
N SER A 96 -16.13 20.80 18.47
CA SER A 96 -15.84 21.91 17.56
C SER A 96 -15.58 21.41 16.14
N THR A 97 -14.74 20.39 15.98
CA THR A 97 -14.47 19.79 14.66
C THR A 97 -15.71 19.17 14.02
N LEU A 98 -16.58 18.52 14.82
CA LEU A 98 -17.84 17.98 14.28
C LEU A 98 -18.74 19.11 13.75
N ALA A 99 -18.87 20.20 14.50
CA ALA A 99 -19.63 21.36 14.07
C ALA A 99 -19.07 21.93 12.76
N GLU A 100 -17.76 22.16 12.68
CA GLU A 100 -17.09 22.65 11.46
C GLU A 100 -17.35 21.76 10.25
N LEU A 101 -17.15 20.44 10.38
CA LEU A 101 -17.37 19.48 9.30
C LEU A 101 -18.84 19.38 8.86
N MET A 102 -19.79 19.63 9.77
CA MET A 102 -21.23 19.65 9.44
C MET A 102 -21.63 20.87 8.63
N PHE A 103 -20.91 22.00 8.78
CA PHE A 103 -21.19 23.25 8.07
C PHE A 103 -20.26 23.51 6.88
N SER A 104 -19.21 22.69 6.71
CA SER A 104 -18.31 22.80 5.55
C SER A 104 -19.03 22.46 4.23
N PRO A 105 -18.85 23.26 3.16
CA PRO A 105 -19.43 22.96 1.86
C PRO A 105 -18.77 21.72 1.26
N MET A 106 -19.52 20.62 1.20
CA MET A 106 -19.02 19.37 0.61
C MET A 106 -19.16 19.37 -0.91
N PRO A 107 -18.16 18.84 -1.65
CA PRO A 107 -18.32 18.59 -3.07
C PRO A 107 -19.42 17.55 -3.31
N ASP A 108 -20.09 17.63 -4.46
CA ASP A 108 -21.01 16.59 -4.90
C ASP A 108 -20.29 15.26 -5.15
N ASP A 109 -21.05 14.17 -5.24
CA ASP A 109 -20.48 12.82 -5.32
C ASP A 109 -19.65 12.61 -6.60
N ALA A 110 -20.02 13.28 -7.70
CA ALA A 110 -19.31 13.18 -8.97
C ALA A 110 -17.92 13.86 -8.88
N THR A 111 -17.87 15.04 -8.27
CA THR A 111 -16.64 15.79 -8.03
C THR A 111 -15.74 15.05 -7.04
N ALA A 112 -16.31 14.53 -5.95
CA ALA A 112 -15.57 13.76 -4.95
C ALA A 112 -14.94 12.48 -5.54
N ALA A 113 -15.62 11.81 -6.48
CA ALA A 113 -15.10 10.63 -7.16
C ALA A 113 -13.91 10.91 -8.09
N GLN A 114 -13.68 12.17 -8.49
CA GLN A 114 -12.53 12.54 -9.32
C GLN A 114 -11.33 12.98 -8.47
N GLN A 115 -11.54 13.28 -7.19
CA GLN A 115 -10.49 13.76 -6.30
C GLN A 115 -9.56 12.62 -5.88
N ARG A 116 -8.26 12.92 -5.91
CA ARG A 116 -7.26 12.10 -5.26
C ARG A 116 -7.18 12.47 -3.79
N ASN A 117 -7.09 11.47 -2.93
CA ASN A 117 -7.13 11.61 -1.49
C ASN A 117 -5.88 11.00 -0.88
N TRP A 118 -5.44 11.59 0.21
CA TRP A 118 -4.35 11.04 0.99
C TRP A 118 -4.76 9.73 1.65
N VAL A 119 -3.92 8.73 1.47
CA VAL A 119 -4.00 7.44 2.15
C VAL A 119 -2.65 7.23 2.82
N THR A 120 -2.67 7.01 4.13
CA THR A 120 -1.45 6.68 4.87
C THR A 120 -1.48 5.21 5.25
N TYR A 121 -0.42 4.52 4.86
CA TYR A 121 -0.14 3.15 5.23
C TYR A 121 0.90 3.14 6.35
N THR A 122 0.75 2.21 7.29
CA THR A 122 1.66 2.07 8.42
C THR A 122 2.38 0.72 8.32
N PRO A 123 3.50 0.62 7.59
CA PRO A 123 4.20 -0.64 7.37
C PRO A 123 4.94 -1.06 8.65
N LEU A 124 4.33 -1.97 9.41
CA LEU A 124 4.87 -2.51 10.66
C LEU A 124 4.96 -4.01 10.55
N SER A 125 6.11 -4.56 10.95
CA SER A 125 6.24 -6.00 11.14
C SER A 125 5.49 -6.40 12.42
N LYS A 126 5.03 -7.66 12.49
CA LYS A 126 4.36 -8.19 13.69
C LYS A 126 5.27 -8.12 14.93
N ASP A 127 6.59 -8.25 14.70
CA ASP A 127 7.61 -8.25 15.75
C ASP A 127 8.21 -6.85 16.00
N SER A 128 7.67 -5.80 15.35
CA SER A 128 8.12 -4.44 15.59
C SER A 128 7.84 -4.03 17.05
N PRO A 129 8.82 -3.44 17.76
CA PRO A 129 8.58 -2.94 19.11
C PRO A 129 7.54 -1.81 19.09
N SER A 130 6.95 -1.51 20.25
CA SER A 130 6.16 -0.28 20.40
C SER A 130 7.07 0.91 20.11
N LEU A 131 6.76 1.65 19.04
CA LEU A 131 7.48 2.85 18.65
C LEU A 131 6.74 4.08 19.18
N ASP A 132 7.49 5.11 19.58
CA ASP A 132 6.91 6.41 19.92
C ASP A 132 6.26 7.05 18.69
N LYS A 133 6.90 6.89 17.52
CA LYS A 133 6.39 7.31 16.21
C LYS A 133 6.34 6.12 15.25
N GLU A 134 5.16 5.84 14.72
CA GLU A 134 4.96 4.77 13.75
C GLU A 134 5.48 5.17 12.36
N PRO A 135 6.04 4.22 11.58
CA PRO A 135 6.43 4.49 10.21
C PRO A 135 5.20 4.78 9.36
N GLU A 136 5.33 5.73 8.44
CA GLU A 136 4.26 6.11 7.53
C GLU A 136 4.73 6.03 6.08
N LEU A 137 3.81 5.62 5.22
CA LEU A 137 3.95 5.66 3.77
C LEU A 137 2.69 6.32 3.22
N LYS A 138 2.84 7.48 2.59
CA LYS A 138 1.75 8.39 2.22
C LYS A 138 1.56 8.39 0.71
N LEU A 139 0.38 8.03 0.24
CA LEU A 139 0.06 8.01 -1.18
C LEU A 139 -1.13 8.91 -1.47
N LEU A 140 -1.07 9.61 -2.59
CA LEU A 140 -2.17 10.37 -3.16
C LEU A 140 -2.89 9.48 -4.19
N GLU A 141 -4.07 8.99 -3.84
CA GLU A 141 -4.78 7.95 -4.60
C GLU A 141 -6.19 8.36 -5.01
N ASN A 142 -6.66 7.90 -6.17
CA ASN A 142 -8.08 7.97 -6.53
C ASN A 142 -8.77 6.63 -6.25
N ARG A 143 -9.51 6.55 -5.13
CA ARG A 143 -10.23 5.33 -4.73
C ARG A 143 -11.47 5.00 -5.56
N ALA A 144 -12.03 5.98 -6.27
CA ALA A 144 -13.23 5.79 -7.08
C ALA A 144 -12.89 5.30 -8.50
N VAL A 145 -11.61 5.10 -8.83
CA VAL A 145 -11.21 4.45 -10.09
C VAL A 145 -11.76 3.03 -10.12
N ILE A 146 -12.74 2.84 -10.99
CA ILE A 146 -13.22 1.55 -11.48
C ILE A 146 -12.53 1.33 -12.83
N SER A 147 -12.21 0.08 -13.18
CA SER A 147 -11.55 -0.35 -14.43
C SER A 147 -12.09 0.25 -15.75
N GLY A 148 -13.21 0.97 -15.75
CA GLY A 148 -13.80 1.62 -16.93
C GLY A 148 -13.27 3.02 -17.28
N ALA A 149 -12.41 3.64 -16.47
CA ALA A 149 -11.89 5.00 -16.71
C ALA A 149 -10.59 5.08 -17.55
N GLY A 150 -10.16 3.96 -18.14
CA GLY A 150 -8.98 3.91 -19.03
C GLY A 150 -7.63 3.67 -18.33
N THR A 151 -7.55 3.82 -17.01
CA THR A 151 -6.39 3.42 -16.19
C THR A 151 -6.84 2.89 -14.83
N THR A 152 -6.12 1.90 -14.28
CA THR A 152 -6.33 1.32 -12.93
C THR A 152 -5.20 1.66 -11.96
N GLY A 153 -4.17 2.37 -12.42
CA GLY A 153 -2.91 2.57 -11.68
C GLY A 153 -2.95 3.63 -10.58
N LEU A 154 -4.03 4.41 -10.47
CA LEU A 154 -4.14 5.50 -9.48
C LEU A 154 -4.72 5.06 -8.12
N ARG A 155 -4.88 3.75 -7.91
CA ARG A 155 -5.39 3.15 -6.66
C ARG A 155 -4.47 2.01 -6.24
N THR A 156 -4.19 1.92 -4.95
CA THR A 156 -3.51 0.76 -4.38
C THR A 156 -4.48 -0.42 -4.29
N TRP A 157 -4.14 -1.53 -4.95
CA TRP A 157 -4.92 -2.76 -4.96
C TRP A 157 -4.49 -3.76 -3.89
N GLU A 158 -5.38 -4.68 -3.54
CA GLU A 158 -5.20 -5.64 -2.46
C GLU A 158 -3.94 -6.51 -2.65
N ALA A 159 -3.60 -6.89 -3.88
CA ALA A 159 -2.39 -7.65 -4.19
C ALA A 159 -1.09 -6.92 -3.78
N ALA A 160 -1.05 -5.59 -3.92
CA ALA A 160 0.10 -4.77 -3.53
C ALA A 160 0.23 -4.71 -2.00
N LEU A 161 -0.89 -4.59 -1.29
CA LEU A 161 -0.94 -4.59 0.18
C LEU A 161 -0.57 -5.97 0.76
N HIS A 162 -1.04 -7.03 0.12
CA HIS A 162 -0.72 -8.40 0.49
C HIS A 162 0.78 -8.68 0.29
N LEU A 163 1.36 -8.28 -0.84
CA LEU A 163 2.79 -8.40 -1.11
C LEU A 163 3.62 -7.55 -0.16
N SER A 164 3.19 -6.32 0.12
CA SER A 164 3.85 -5.45 1.10
C SER A 164 3.86 -6.10 2.48
N SER A 165 2.74 -6.69 2.91
CA SER A 165 2.62 -7.41 4.18
C SER A 165 3.58 -8.60 4.25
N TYR A 166 3.70 -9.35 3.15
CA TYR A 166 4.68 -10.44 3.04
C TYR A 166 6.11 -9.93 3.20
N LEU A 167 6.50 -8.88 2.48
CA LEU A 167 7.87 -8.35 2.50
C LEU A 167 8.31 -7.83 3.89
N ILE A 168 7.37 -7.35 4.70
CA ILE A 168 7.63 -6.90 6.09
C ILE A 168 7.34 -7.97 7.15
N SER A 169 6.91 -9.17 6.75
CA SER A 169 6.38 -10.16 7.69
C SER A 169 7.43 -10.74 8.62
N THR A 170 8.69 -10.82 8.19
CA THR A 170 9.81 -11.28 9.03
C THR A 170 11.07 -10.43 8.84
N PRO A 171 11.96 -10.36 9.85
CA PRO A 171 13.26 -9.68 9.72
C PRO A 171 14.13 -10.23 8.59
N GLU A 172 14.06 -11.54 8.31
CA GLU A 172 14.82 -12.19 7.22
C GLU A 172 14.36 -11.69 5.86
N LEU A 173 13.05 -11.53 5.65
CA LEU A 173 12.51 -11.00 4.40
C LEU A 173 12.92 -9.54 4.21
N ILE A 174 12.82 -8.71 5.26
CA ILE A 174 13.30 -7.32 5.21
C ILE A 174 14.80 -7.28 4.87
N ALA A 175 15.61 -8.08 5.56
CA ALA A 175 17.04 -8.18 5.30
C ALA A 175 17.36 -8.69 3.88
N SER A 176 16.48 -9.51 3.29
CA SER A 176 16.63 -10.00 1.93
C SER A 176 16.44 -8.92 0.86
N ILE A 177 15.84 -7.78 1.19
CA ILE A 177 15.64 -6.62 0.29
C ILE A 177 16.74 -5.56 0.49
N LYS A 178 17.28 -5.48 1.71
CA LYS A 178 18.27 -4.49 2.08
C LYS A 178 19.50 -4.55 1.16
N GLY A 179 19.86 -3.40 0.58
CA GLY A 179 20.99 -3.26 -0.33
C GLY A 179 20.79 -3.82 -1.73
N LYS A 180 19.59 -4.33 -2.07
CA LYS A 180 19.27 -4.81 -3.42
C LYS A 180 18.84 -3.69 -4.36
N ARG A 181 19.05 -3.90 -5.65
CA ARG A 181 18.46 -3.13 -6.73
C ARG A 181 17.13 -3.76 -7.13
N VAL A 182 16.04 -3.04 -6.90
CA VAL A 182 14.66 -3.52 -7.10
C VAL A 182 14.04 -2.85 -8.32
N ILE A 183 13.31 -3.61 -9.15
CA ILE A 183 12.47 -3.06 -10.21
C ILE A 183 11.01 -3.43 -9.95
N GLU A 184 10.08 -2.49 -10.08
CA GLU A 184 8.65 -2.77 -10.02
C GLU A 184 8.00 -2.66 -11.41
N LEU A 185 7.31 -3.70 -11.83
CA LEU A 185 6.48 -3.74 -13.04
C LEU A 185 5.04 -3.37 -12.70
N GLY A 186 4.48 -2.38 -13.39
CA GLY A 186 3.10 -1.94 -13.16
C GLY A 186 2.93 -1.35 -11.76
N ALA A 187 3.79 -0.40 -11.41
CA ALA A 187 3.90 0.14 -10.06
C ALA A 187 2.65 0.88 -9.58
N GLY A 188 1.81 1.39 -10.49
CA GLY A 188 0.61 2.12 -10.12
C GLY A 188 0.91 3.30 -9.19
N THR A 189 0.38 3.25 -7.97
CA THR A 189 0.60 4.28 -6.94
C THR A 189 2.02 4.30 -6.39
N GLY A 190 2.78 3.21 -6.57
CA GLY A 190 4.15 3.06 -6.09
C GLY A 190 4.30 2.50 -4.69
N LEU A 191 3.25 1.90 -4.11
CA LEU A 191 3.30 1.38 -2.74
C LEU A 191 4.54 0.50 -2.49
N LEU A 192 4.80 -0.50 -3.34
CA LEU A 192 5.90 -1.44 -3.15
C LEU A 192 7.25 -0.76 -3.39
N SER A 193 7.39 0.03 -4.46
CA SER A 193 8.61 0.77 -4.74
C SER A 193 9.00 1.72 -3.61
N ILE A 194 8.04 2.50 -3.11
CA ILE A 194 8.26 3.43 -2.01
C ILE A 194 8.56 2.66 -0.73
N LEU A 195 7.86 1.56 -0.44
CA LEU A 195 8.16 0.68 0.70
C LEU A 195 9.61 0.19 0.64
N CYS A 196 10.06 -0.31 -0.51
CA CYS A 196 11.42 -0.78 -0.72
C CYS A 196 12.47 0.31 -0.48
N ALA A 197 12.23 1.51 -1.03
CA ALA A 197 13.16 2.64 -0.94
C ALA A 197 13.21 3.26 0.47
N SER A 198 12.08 3.42 1.15
CA SER A 198 11.99 4.12 2.43
C SER A 198 12.12 3.22 3.65
N HIS A 199 11.60 2.00 3.63
CA HIS A 199 11.46 1.15 4.82
C HIS A 199 12.26 -0.15 4.77
N LEU A 200 12.55 -0.70 3.58
CA LEU A 200 13.28 -1.98 3.44
C LEU A 200 14.77 -1.81 3.13
N GLY A 201 15.20 -0.58 2.86
CA GLY A 201 16.61 -0.26 2.63
C GLY A 201 17.18 -0.80 1.32
N ALA A 202 16.37 -0.91 0.28
CA ALA A 202 16.86 -1.15 -1.08
C ALA A 202 17.90 -0.08 -1.47
N SER A 203 18.94 -0.46 -2.22
CA SER A 203 20.01 0.48 -2.60
C SER A 203 19.61 1.39 -3.77
N GLN A 204 18.74 0.89 -4.64
CA GLN A 204 18.17 1.61 -5.78
C GLN A 204 16.83 0.96 -6.11
N VAL A 205 15.81 1.76 -6.42
CA VAL A 205 14.52 1.25 -6.89
C VAL A 205 14.21 1.84 -8.26
N VAL A 206 13.76 1.02 -9.20
CA VAL A 206 13.23 1.45 -10.48
C VAL A 206 11.74 1.13 -10.53
N ALA A 207 10.89 2.14 -10.54
CA ALA A 207 9.45 1.96 -10.56
C ALA A 207 8.90 2.24 -11.97
N THR A 208 8.18 1.28 -12.54
CA THR A 208 7.73 1.37 -13.93
C THR A 208 6.24 1.16 -14.10
N ASP A 209 5.63 1.92 -15.01
CA ASP A 209 4.24 1.74 -15.42
C ASP A 209 4.10 1.99 -16.94
N GLY A 210 3.03 1.49 -17.56
CA GLY A 210 2.77 1.67 -18.98
C GLY A 210 2.10 3.02 -19.31
N ASP A 211 1.47 3.66 -18.32
CA ASP A 211 0.73 4.91 -18.47
C ASP A 211 1.53 6.13 -17.97
N GLU A 212 1.68 7.15 -18.82
CA GLU A 212 2.42 8.38 -18.49
C GLU A 212 1.81 9.17 -17.33
N GLY A 213 0.47 9.20 -17.22
CA GLY A 213 -0.23 9.88 -16.14
C GLY A 213 -0.01 9.19 -14.80
N VAL A 214 0.02 7.86 -14.79
CA VAL A 214 0.37 7.06 -13.61
C VAL A 214 1.83 7.28 -13.22
N VAL A 215 2.76 7.28 -14.17
CA VAL A 215 4.18 7.59 -13.93
C VAL A 215 4.36 8.99 -13.32
N GLN A 216 3.60 9.98 -13.80
CA GLN A 216 3.62 11.32 -13.22
C GLN A 216 3.09 11.34 -11.77
N ALA A 217 1.99 10.64 -11.48
CA ALA A 217 1.47 10.52 -10.12
C ALA A 217 2.44 9.77 -9.19
N LEU A 218 3.18 8.79 -9.71
CA LEU A 218 4.20 8.05 -9.00
C LEU A 218 5.38 8.94 -8.59
N HIS A 219 5.80 9.88 -9.45
CA HIS A 219 6.78 10.91 -9.08
C HIS A 219 6.31 11.78 -7.91
N GLU A 220 5.03 12.18 -7.90
CA GLU A 220 4.44 12.94 -6.80
C GLU A 220 4.51 12.12 -5.50
N ASN A 221 4.07 10.87 -5.54
CA ASN A 221 4.12 9.96 -4.38
C ASN A 221 5.54 9.72 -3.86
N ALA A 222 6.53 9.54 -4.75
CA ALA A 222 7.92 9.40 -4.34
C ALA A 222 8.46 10.66 -3.65
N ALA A 223 8.04 11.84 -4.11
CA ALA A 223 8.41 13.11 -3.47
C ALA A 223 7.77 13.27 -2.09
N PHE A 224 6.51 12.86 -1.90
CA PHE A 224 5.82 12.94 -0.60
C PHE A 224 6.40 12.01 0.48
N ASN A 225 7.17 11.00 0.07
CA ASN A 225 7.84 10.07 0.98
C ASN A 225 9.36 10.29 1.01
N ASP A 226 9.86 11.42 0.50
CA ASP A 226 11.28 11.77 0.49
C ASP A 226 12.21 10.72 -0.17
N VAL A 227 11.69 9.94 -1.12
CA VAL A 227 12.44 8.88 -1.83
C VAL A 227 12.68 9.18 -3.31
N LYS A 228 12.32 10.38 -3.78
CA LYS A 228 12.50 10.79 -5.19
C LYS A 228 13.93 10.58 -5.72
N ASP A 229 14.94 10.76 -4.87
CA ASP A 229 16.36 10.68 -5.26
C ASP A 229 16.91 9.24 -5.14
N ALA A 230 16.20 8.36 -4.42
CA ALA A 230 16.51 6.93 -4.30
C ALA A 230 15.79 6.07 -5.36
N MET A 231 15.00 6.72 -6.23
CA MET A 231 14.13 6.07 -7.19
C MET A 231 14.35 6.59 -8.60
N ASP A 232 14.40 5.66 -9.55
CA ASP A 232 14.25 5.94 -10.97
C ASP A 232 12.83 5.59 -11.38
N ILE A 233 12.09 6.55 -11.93
CA ILE A 233 10.68 6.37 -12.26
C ILE A 233 10.52 6.66 -13.75
N GLY A 234 9.81 5.78 -14.46
CA GLY A 234 9.60 5.99 -15.87
C GLY A 234 8.74 4.95 -16.56
N VAL A 235 8.41 5.24 -17.81
CA VAL A 235 7.48 4.43 -18.60
C VAL A 235 8.13 3.14 -19.07
N LEU A 236 7.45 2.01 -18.89
CA LEU A 236 7.84 0.72 -19.47
C LEU A 236 6.61 0.00 -20.02
N TRP A 237 6.58 -0.15 -21.35
CA TRP A 237 5.53 -0.89 -22.03
C TRP A 237 5.97 -2.35 -22.12
N TRP A 238 5.24 -3.24 -21.48
CA TRP A 238 5.55 -4.66 -21.55
C TRP A 238 5.58 -5.17 -22.99
N GLY A 239 6.48 -6.11 -23.26
CA GLY A 239 6.70 -6.70 -24.58
C GLY A 239 7.57 -5.86 -25.51
N ARG A 240 8.00 -4.67 -25.10
CA ARG A 240 9.07 -3.92 -25.78
C ARG A 240 10.43 -4.34 -25.26
N ALA A 241 11.44 -4.25 -26.11
CA ALA A 241 12.80 -4.63 -25.78
C ALA A 241 13.31 -3.85 -24.56
N LEU A 242 13.81 -4.58 -23.57
CA LEU A 242 14.36 -3.99 -22.34
C LEU A 242 15.66 -3.22 -22.63
N LYS A 243 16.54 -3.81 -23.46
CA LYS A 243 17.74 -3.15 -24.00
C LYS A 243 17.30 -2.07 -24.99
N GLY A 244 17.64 -0.81 -24.70
CA GLY A 244 17.17 0.36 -25.46
C GLY A 244 16.01 1.10 -24.79
N SER A 245 15.57 0.68 -23.61
CA SER A 245 14.74 1.51 -22.74
C SER A 245 15.58 2.61 -22.06
N TRP A 246 14.90 3.64 -21.55
CA TRP A 246 15.50 4.75 -20.82
C TRP A 246 16.37 4.30 -19.63
N MET A 247 16.08 3.13 -19.04
CA MET A 247 16.87 2.55 -17.96
C MET A 247 18.31 2.27 -18.41
N PHE A 248 18.48 1.66 -19.59
CA PHE A 248 19.80 1.33 -20.15
C PHE A 248 20.47 2.54 -20.81
N GLU A 249 19.70 3.53 -21.25
CA GLU A 249 20.26 4.81 -21.72
C GLU A 249 20.87 5.59 -20.55
N LYS A 250 20.22 5.55 -19.38
CA LYS A 250 20.70 6.21 -18.16
C LYS A 250 21.90 5.49 -17.54
N ASP A 251 21.82 4.16 -17.41
CA ASP A 251 22.88 3.32 -16.88
C ASP A 251 23.01 2.03 -17.73
N PRO A 252 23.96 1.97 -18.68
CA PRO A 252 24.19 0.77 -19.49
C PRO A 252 24.61 -0.46 -18.67
N SER A 253 25.06 -0.25 -17.43
CA SER A 253 25.46 -1.29 -16.47
C SER A 253 24.38 -1.59 -15.43
N VAL A 254 23.13 -1.19 -15.68
CA VAL A 254 22.01 -1.45 -14.78
C VAL A 254 21.89 -2.95 -14.49
N SER A 255 21.86 -3.26 -13.20
CA SER A 255 21.68 -4.59 -12.63
C SER A 255 20.41 -4.61 -11.79
N CYS A 256 19.81 -5.80 -11.67
CA CYS A 256 18.62 -6.01 -10.89
C CYS A 256 18.76 -7.32 -10.12
N ASP A 257 18.45 -7.27 -8.83
CA ASP A 257 18.45 -8.45 -7.96
C ASP A 257 17.04 -8.99 -7.75
N LEU A 258 16.04 -8.10 -7.81
CA LEU A 258 14.64 -8.41 -7.54
C LEU A 258 13.70 -7.59 -8.41
N VAL A 259 12.74 -8.27 -9.03
CA VAL A 259 11.60 -7.65 -9.70
C VAL A 259 10.34 -7.91 -8.88
N LEU A 260 9.52 -6.89 -8.67
CA LEU A 260 8.21 -6.97 -8.03
C LEU A 260 7.11 -6.67 -9.04
N GLY A 261 5.94 -7.28 -8.85
CA GLY A 261 4.72 -6.91 -9.55
C GLY A 261 3.49 -7.25 -8.73
N ALA A 262 2.52 -6.35 -8.68
CA ALA A 262 1.27 -6.57 -7.95
C ALA A 262 0.06 -6.36 -8.85
N ASP A 263 -0.82 -7.36 -8.88
CA ASP A 263 -2.01 -7.44 -9.72
C ASP A 263 -1.72 -7.26 -11.22
N VAL A 264 -0.51 -7.56 -11.70
CA VAL A 264 -0.08 -7.41 -13.11
C VAL A 264 -0.63 -8.48 -14.06
N THR A 265 -1.34 -9.48 -13.53
CA THR A 265 -1.93 -10.60 -14.28
C THR A 265 -3.46 -10.47 -14.41
N TYR A 266 -3.96 -9.24 -14.51
CA TYR A 266 -5.39 -8.91 -14.43
C TYR A 266 -6.19 -9.17 -15.72
N ASP A 267 -5.53 -9.18 -16.89
CA ASP A 267 -6.16 -9.39 -18.20
C ASP A 267 -5.35 -10.40 -19.04
N LYS A 268 -6.03 -11.33 -19.71
CA LYS A 268 -5.40 -12.28 -20.64
C LYS A 268 -4.63 -11.59 -21.76
N ALA A 269 -5.07 -10.42 -22.19
CA ALA A 269 -4.46 -9.67 -23.28
C ALA A 269 -3.06 -9.15 -22.94
N VAL A 270 -2.76 -8.87 -21.66
CA VAL A 270 -1.46 -8.33 -21.24
C VAL A 270 -0.43 -9.42 -20.91
N ILE A 271 -0.88 -10.64 -20.64
CA ILE A 271 -0.02 -11.77 -20.22
C ILE A 271 1.13 -12.05 -21.20
N PRO A 272 0.93 -12.14 -22.53
CA PRO A 272 2.03 -12.41 -23.44
C PRO A 272 3.14 -11.34 -23.39
N ALA A 273 2.74 -10.07 -23.26
CA ALA A 273 3.65 -8.94 -23.18
C ALA A 273 4.42 -8.93 -21.84
N LEU A 274 3.73 -9.18 -20.74
CA LEU A 274 4.34 -9.30 -19.41
C LEU A 274 5.38 -10.43 -19.39
N VAL A 275 5.01 -11.63 -19.83
CA VAL A 275 5.90 -12.80 -19.85
C VAL A 275 7.09 -12.59 -20.80
N SER A 276 6.88 -11.93 -21.94
CA SER A 276 7.97 -11.52 -22.82
C SER A 276 8.96 -10.59 -22.10
N THR A 277 8.46 -9.66 -21.29
CA THR A 277 9.30 -8.73 -20.51
C THR A 277 10.10 -9.47 -19.44
N MET A 278 9.46 -10.42 -18.74
CA MET A 278 10.14 -11.28 -17.75
C MET A 278 11.24 -12.12 -18.40
N ARG A 279 11.01 -12.65 -19.61
CA ARG A 279 12.05 -13.38 -20.37
C ARG A 279 13.24 -12.48 -20.67
N ASP A 280 13.00 -11.28 -21.21
CA ASP A 280 14.06 -10.31 -21.48
C ASP A 280 14.84 -9.97 -20.19
N MET A 281 14.14 -9.82 -19.05
CA MET A 281 14.77 -9.61 -17.75
C MET A 281 15.67 -10.78 -17.33
N PHE A 282 15.26 -12.05 -17.55
CA PHE A 282 16.11 -13.21 -17.27
C PHE A 282 17.29 -13.35 -18.24
N GLU A 283 17.15 -12.90 -19.48
CA GLU A 283 18.26 -12.87 -20.44
C GLU A 283 19.31 -11.81 -20.06
N VAL A 284 18.87 -10.67 -19.53
CA VAL A 284 19.77 -9.59 -19.09
C VAL A 284 20.35 -9.87 -17.69
N TRP A 285 19.53 -10.38 -16.78
CA TRP A 285 19.88 -10.66 -15.38
C TRP A 285 19.55 -12.11 -15.04
N PRO A 286 20.43 -13.08 -15.36
CA PRO A 286 20.19 -14.51 -15.16
C PRO A 286 19.82 -14.97 -13.75
N HIS A 287 20.21 -14.18 -12.75
CA HIS A 287 20.01 -14.50 -11.33
C HIS A 287 18.92 -13.65 -10.67
N VAL A 288 18.20 -12.81 -11.44
CA VAL A 288 17.12 -12.00 -10.89
C VAL A 288 15.99 -12.89 -10.40
N GLN A 289 15.43 -12.56 -9.25
CA GLN A 289 14.20 -13.16 -8.76
C GLN A 289 13.03 -12.24 -9.13
N ILE A 290 11.92 -12.82 -9.59
CA ILE A 290 10.69 -12.06 -9.84
C ILE A 290 9.64 -12.52 -8.82
N ILE A 291 9.02 -11.60 -8.08
CA ILE A 291 7.93 -11.89 -7.15
C ILE A 291 6.66 -11.18 -7.65
N ILE A 292 5.64 -11.96 -7.96
CA ILE A 292 4.34 -11.46 -8.42
C ILE A 292 3.26 -11.82 -7.41
N SER A 293 2.50 -10.82 -6.97
CA SER A 293 1.25 -11.01 -6.22
C SER A 293 0.05 -10.83 -7.14
N ALA A 294 -0.89 -11.77 -7.13
CA ALA A 294 -2.02 -11.78 -8.05
C ALA A 294 -3.35 -11.97 -7.32
N THR A 295 -4.33 -11.12 -7.62
CA THR A 295 -5.72 -11.33 -7.18
C THR A 295 -6.42 -12.28 -8.14
N ILE A 296 -6.84 -13.45 -7.66
CA ILE A 296 -7.43 -14.50 -8.50
C ILE A 296 -8.94 -14.25 -8.67
N ARG A 297 -9.28 -13.25 -9.51
CA ARG A 297 -10.68 -12.90 -9.85
C ARG A 297 -11.27 -13.81 -10.93
N ASN A 298 -10.44 -14.26 -11.86
CA ASN A 298 -10.81 -15.13 -12.96
C ASN A 298 -9.76 -16.25 -13.08
N SER A 299 -10.18 -17.49 -12.84
CA SER A 299 -9.31 -18.67 -12.90
C SER A 299 -8.69 -18.88 -14.27
N ASP A 300 -9.41 -18.57 -15.35
CA ASP A 300 -8.91 -18.77 -16.70
C ASP A 300 -7.83 -17.74 -17.05
N THR A 301 -7.94 -16.50 -16.55
CA THR A 301 -6.91 -15.48 -16.72
C THR A 301 -5.63 -15.92 -16.04
N PHE A 302 -5.74 -16.41 -14.80
CA PHE A 302 -4.59 -16.91 -14.07
C PHE A 302 -3.97 -18.16 -14.73
N ALA A 303 -4.80 -19.11 -15.20
CA ALA A 303 -4.32 -20.28 -15.93
C ALA A 303 -3.59 -19.91 -17.23
N ALA A 304 -3.97 -18.82 -17.90
CA ALA A 304 -3.23 -18.31 -19.05
C ALA A 304 -1.83 -17.80 -18.66
N PHE A 305 -1.68 -17.19 -17.48
CA PHE A 305 -0.39 -16.76 -16.96
C PHE A 305 0.50 -17.95 -16.60
N GLU A 306 -0.05 -18.96 -15.91
CA GLU A 306 0.65 -20.21 -15.60
C GLU A 306 1.10 -20.92 -16.88
N TYR A 307 0.21 -21.04 -17.87
CA TYR A 307 0.53 -21.62 -19.18
C TYR A 307 1.66 -20.87 -19.89
N ALA A 308 1.61 -19.53 -19.90
CA ALA A 308 2.63 -18.72 -20.54
C ALA A 308 4.00 -18.84 -19.83
N CYS A 309 4.02 -18.90 -18.49
CA CYS A 309 5.25 -19.16 -17.73
C CYS A 309 5.81 -20.56 -18.02
N ALA A 310 4.96 -21.59 -18.02
CA ALA A 310 5.36 -22.96 -18.33
C ALA A 310 5.89 -23.10 -19.77
N HIS A 311 5.28 -22.42 -20.73
CA HIS A 311 5.73 -22.39 -22.12
C HIS A 311 7.13 -21.76 -22.29
N ASN A 312 7.48 -20.81 -21.42
CA ASN A 312 8.82 -20.21 -21.39
C ASN A 312 9.78 -20.94 -20.43
N GLU A 313 9.36 -22.08 -19.88
CA GLU A 313 10.15 -22.94 -18.97
C GLU A 313 10.60 -22.21 -17.69
N PHE A 314 9.83 -21.20 -17.25
CA PHE A 314 10.11 -20.49 -16.00
C PHE A 314 9.86 -21.40 -14.80
N ASN A 315 10.73 -21.29 -13.79
CA ASN A 315 10.53 -21.96 -12.52
C ASN A 315 9.58 -21.11 -11.65
N VAL A 316 8.31 -21.50 -11.57
CA VAL A 316 7.27 -20.80 -10.79
C VAL A 316 7.00 -21.57 -9.50
N HIS A 317 7.06 -20.86 -8.37
CA HIS A 317 6.77 -21.41 -7.04
C HIS A 317 5.79 -20.50 -6.31
N GLU A 318 4.63 -21.03 -5.89
CA GLU A 318 3.70 -20.33 -5.01
C GLU A 318 4.32 -20.20 -3.62
N VAL A 319 4.46 -18.96 -3.14
CA VAL A 319 4.97 -18.66 -1.80
C VAL A 319 3.87 -18.97 -0.78
N ASP A 320 4.23 -19.75 0.25
CA ASP A 320 3.34 -20.05 1.36
C ASP A 320 3.23 -18.85 2.31
N TYR A 321 2.32 -17.93 1.97
CA TYR A 321 1.97 -16.79 2.81
C TYR A 321 0.43 -16.67 2.89
N PRO A 322 -0.18 -16.92 4.06
CA PRO A 322 -1.62 -17.00 4.17
C PRO A 322 -2.29 -15.63 4.14
N LEU A 323 -3.53 -15.61 3.66
CA LEU A 323 -4.42 -14.45 3.82
C LEU A 323 -4.86 -14.33 5.28
N ILE A 324 -4.42 -13.25 5.93
CA ILE A 324 -4.84 -12.91 7.29
C ILE A 324 -6.21 -12.24 7.21
N PRO A 325 -7.24 -12.72 7.93
CA PRO A 325 -8.55 -12.06 7.97
C PRO A 325 -8.43 -10.58 8.37
N MET A 326 -9.23 -9.71 7.75
CA MET A 326 -9.10 -8.26 7.89
C MET A 326 -9.18 -7.78 9.35
N GLU A 327 -9.99 -8.43 10.18
CA GLU A 327 -10.13 -8.17 11.61
C GLU A 327 -8.91 -8.56 12.45
N GLN A 328 -8.01 -9.39 11.90
CA GLN A 328 -6.75 -9.80 12.52
C GLN A 328 -5.54 -9.03 11.97
N GLN A 329 -5.72 -8.24 10.92
CA GLN A 329 -4.68 -7.37 10.37
C GLN A 329 -4.46 -6.17 11.31
N THR A 330 -3.22 -5.69 11.42
CA THR A 330 -2.85 -4.60 12.35
C THR A 330 -2.03 -3.47 11.72
N SER A 331 -1.66 -3.61 10.44
CA SER A 331 -0.70 -2.73 9.76
C SER A 331 -1.18 -2.32 8.37
N LEU A 332 -1.16 -3.24 7.41
CA LEU A 332 -1.57 -2.98 6.02
C LEU A 332 -2.90 -3.69 5.73
N PHE A 333 -3.98 -2.93 5.75
CA PHE A 333 -5.33 -3.48 5.70
C PHE A 333 -5.78 -3.75 4.26
N HIS A 334 -6.28 -4.95 3.97
CA HIS A 334 -6.83 -5.27 2.67
C HIS A 334 -7.92 -6.33 2.76
N SER A 335 -8.86 -6.28 1.83
CA SER A 335 -9.93 -7.26 1.73
C SER A 335 -9.37 -8.63 1.35
N THR A 336 -9.84 -9.66 2.03
CA THR A 336 -9.54 -11.07 1.73
C THR A 336 -10.73 -11.78 1.07
N ALA A 337 -11.70 -11.01 0.55
CA ALA A 337 -12.89 -11.57 -0.09
C ALA A 337 -12.58 -12.34 -1.39
N VAL A 338 -11.47 -11.98 -2.05
CA VAL A 338 -10.94 -12.70 -3.21
C VAL A 338 -9.60 -13.31 -2.83
N SER A 339 -9.31 -14.49 -3.36
CA SER A 339 -8.01 -15.14 -3.17
C SER A 339 -6.89 -14.28 -3.77
N ILE A 340 -5.81 -14.11 -3.02
CA ILE A 340 -4.59 -13.43 -3.44
C ILE A 340 -3.46 -14.40 -3.19
N LYS A 341 -2.59 -14.56 -4.19
CA LYS A 341 -1.45 -15.48 -4.14
C LYS A 341 -0.17 -14.77 -4.51
N ILE A 342 0.94 -15.19 -3.92
CA ILE A 342 2.28 -14.68 -4.22
C ILE A 342 3.09 -15.79 -4.91
N PHE A 343 3.78 -15.44 -5.98
CA PHE A 343 4.60 -16.36 -6.76
C PHE A 343 6.03 -15.84 -6.86
N SER A 344 6.98 -16.71 -6.55
CA SER A 344 8.40 -16.51 -6.84
C SER A 344 8.74 -17.18 -8.17
N ILE A 345 9.34 -16.44 -9.08
CA ILE A 345 9.62 -16.86 -10.45
C ILE A 345 11.10 -16.63 -10.72
N THR A 346 11.77 -17.66 -11.23
CA THR A 346 13.20 -17.61 -11.58
C THR A 346 13.43 -18.14 -12.99
N ALA A 347 14.61 -17.81 -13.54
CA ALA A 347 15.01 -18.21 -14.88
C ALA A 347 14.94 -19.74 -15.08
N PRO A 348 14.74 -20.21 -16.34
CA PRO A 348 14.77 -21.63 -16.67
C PRO A 348 16.07 -22.32 -16.24
N ALA A 349 15.98 -23.60 -15.84
CA ALA A 349 17.14 -24.38 -15.41
C ALA A 349 18.22 -24.57 -16.49
N LYS A 350 17.84 -24.42 -17.77
CA LYS A 350 18.75 -24.38 -18.91
C LYS A 350 18.51 -23.07 -19.65
N GLN A 351 19.50 -22.18 -19.68
CA GLN A 351 19.44 -21.06 -20.61
C GLN A 351 19.48 -21.63 -22.02
N ARG A 352 18.50 -21.26 -22.85
CA ARG A 352 18.56 -21.57 -24.28
C ARG A 352 19.80 -20.90 -24.84
N ASP A 353 20.72 -21.67 -25.38
CA ASP A 353 21.80 -21.14 -26.19
C ASP A 353 21.16 -20.61 -27.48
N PRO A 354 21.15 -19.28 -27.72
CA PRO A 354 20.57 -18.71 -28.93
C PRO A 354 21.30 -19.15 -30.22
N TYR A 355 22.43 -19.86 -30.09
CA TYR A 355 23.23 -20.41 -31.18
C TYR A 355 23.27 -21.95 -31.22
N ALA A 356 22.49 -22.65 -30.39
CA ALA A 356 22.36 -24.10 -30.52
C ALA A 356 21.57 -24.44 -31.79
N ILE A 357 22.29 -24.92 -32.82
CA ILE A 357 21.75 -25.40 -34.10
C ILE A 357 21.11 -26.79 -33.92
#